data_AF-A0AAJ1IEJ7-F1
#
_entry.id   AF-A0AAJ1IEJ7-F1
#
_cell.length_a   1.000
_cell.length_b   1.000
_cell.length_c   1.000
_cell.angle_alpha   90.00
_cell.angle_beta   90.00
_cell.angle_gamma   90.00
#
_symmetry.space_group_name_H-M   'P 1'
#
loop_
_entity.id
_entity.type
_entity.pdbx_description
1 polymer ?
#
loop_
_entity_poly.entity_id
_entity_poly.type
_entity_poly.pdbx_seq_one_letter_code
_entity_poly.pdbx_strand_id
1 'polypeptide(L)'
;MKKTYILSVILFTIVCIFGMIMSGCITCFFDIGSLAMVLLSTFIMMLANYSTAEIKNAFTLGFSRDLPEPPALKAGIIFFKAFQKYLILSGAMGFFLGLIAMLALLDAPEIIGRGMALALLSVLYAVFFSAVIAVPFRTGLEKKLAEAENK
;
A
#
# COMPACT_ATOMS: atom_id res chain seq x y z
N MET A 1 14.69 9.98 -4.33
CA MET A 1 14.38 8.85 -5.26
C MET A 1 14.97 9.09 -6.66
N LYS A 2 15.58 8.08 -7.30
CA LYS A 2 16.07 8.19 -8.69
C LYS A 2 14.88 8.37 -9.65
N LYS A 3 15.08 9.12 -10.75
CA LYS A 3 14.04 9.38 -11.76
C LYS A 3 13.42 8.09 -12.34
N THR A 4 14.22 7.01 -12.41
CA THR A 4 13.78 5.69 -12.89
C THR A 4 12.71 5.04 -12.01
N TYR A 5 12.73 5.26 -10.69
CA TYR A 5 11.70 4.73 -9.78
C TYR A 5 10.34 5.42 -9.96
N ILE A 6 10.38 6.74 -10.11
CA ILE A 6 9.16 7.52 -10.35
C ILE A 6 8.56 7.10 -11.69
N LEU A 7 9.41 6.91 -12.72
CA LEU A 7 8.97 6.41 -14.02
C LEU A 7 8.32 5.02 -13.92
N SER A 8 8.91 4.07 -13.17
CA SER A 8 8.32 2.74 -13.02
C SER A 8 6.97 2.77 -12.29
N VAL A 9 6.80 3.64 -11.30
CA VAL A 9 5.53 3.82 -10.58
C VAL A 9 4.46 4.41 -11.50
N ILE A 10 4.82 5.40 -12.32
CA ILE A 10 3.93 5.98 -13.32
C ILE A 10 3.51 4.92 -14.33
N LEU A 11 4.46 4.16 -14.89
CA LEU A 11 4.19 3.13 -15.87
C LEU A 11 3.30 2.02 -15.30
N PHE A 12 3.58 1.57 -14.07
CA PHE A 12 2.74 0.59 -13.38
C PHE A 12 1.30 1.10 -13.18
N THR A 13 1.15 2.35 -12.72
CA THR A 13 -0.17 2.97 -12.57
C THR A 13 -0.91 3.07 -13.90
N ILE A 14 -0.22 3.42 -15.00
CA ILE A 14 -0.81 3.45 -16.35
C ILE A 14 -1.30 2.06 -16.77
N VAL A 15 -0.52 1.00 -16.52
CA VAL A 15 -0.93 -0.37 -16.83
C VAL A 15 -2.18 -0.77 -16.03
N CYS A 16 -2.26 -0.40 -14.75
CA CYS A 16 -3.46 -0.64 -13.93
C CYS A 16 -4.69 0.09 -14.49
N ILE A 17 -4.54 1.39 -14.82
CA ILE A 17 -5.64 2.19 -15.40
C ILE A 17 -6.08 1.61 -16.74
N PHE A 18 -5.13 1.20 -17.59
CA PHE A 18 -5.44 0.54 -18.86
C PHE A 18 -6.24 -0.75 -18.63
N GLY A 19 -5.86 -1.59 -17.66
CA GLY A 19 -6.64 -2.77 -17.27
C GLY A 19 -8.06 -2.42 -16.81
N MET A 20 -8.24 -1.33 -16.05
CA MET A 20 -9.57 -0.87 -15.62
C MET A 20 -10.43 -0.36 -16.78
N ILE A 21 -9.83 0.31 -17.77
CA ILE A 21 -10.54 0.75 -18.97
C ILE A 21 -10.99 -0.47 -19.80
N MET A 22 -10.09 -1.45 -19.96
CA MET A 22 -10.37 -2.67 -20.72
C MET A 22 -11.44 -3.57 -20.06
N SER A 23 -11.73 -3.40 -18.77
CA SER A 23 -12.81 -4.14 -18.11
C SER A 23 -14.23 -3.66 -18.49
N GLY A 24 -14.35 -2.48 -19.11
CA GLY A 24 -15.63 -1.87 -19.47
C GLY A 24 -16.33 -1.12 -18.32
N CYS A 25 -15.78 -1.11 -17.11
CA CYS A 25 -16.33 -0.35 -15.98
C CYS A 25 -15.23 0.19 -15.06
N ILE A 26 -14.79 1.43 -15.27
CA ILE A 26 -13.77 2.06 -14.42
C ILE A 26 -14.31 2.42 -13.03
N THR A 27 -15.58 2.82 -12.93
CA THR A 27 -16.23 3.21 -11.67
C THR A 27 -16.38 2.02 -10.71
N CYS A 28 -16.45 0.79 -11.24
CA CYS A 28 -16.50 -0.44 -10.45
C CYS A 28 -15.25 -0.68 -9.59
N PHE A 29 -14.13 0.01 -9.87
CA PHE A 29 -12.90 -0.08 -9.09
C PHE A 29 -12.79 1.00 -8.01
N PHE A 30 -13.81 1.83 -7.81
CA PHE A 30 -13.79 2.92 -6.83
C PHE A 30 -14.89 2.72 -5.78
N ASP A 31 -14.54 2.01 -4.70
CA ASP A 31 -15.36 1.89 -3.50
C ASP A 31 -14.69 2.61 -2.32
N ILE A 32 -15.30 3.70 -1.86
CA ILE A 32 -14.75 4.55 -0.80
C ILE A 32 -14.67 3.78 0.52
N GLY A 33 -15.61 2.87 0.79
CA GLY A 33 -15.63 2.07 2.02
C GLY A 33 -14.41 1.15 2.12
N SER A 34 -14.15 0.37 1.07
CA SER A 34 -12.99 -0.51 0.96
C SER A 34 -11.68 0.27 1.01
N LEU A 35 -11.61 1.40 0.31
CA LEU A 35 -10.41 2.25 0.29
C LEU A 35 -10.10 2.83 1.67
N ALA A 36 -11.12 3.41 2.32
CA ALA A 36 -10.99 3.96 3.66
C ALA A 36 -10.63 2.87 4.66
N MET A 37 -11.26 1.70 4.58
CA MET A 37 -10.95 0.58 5.47
C MET A 37 -9.48 0.16 5.36
N VAL A 38 -8.94 -0.02 4.15
CA VAL A 38 -7.53 -0.39 3.96
C VAL A 38 -6.59 0.70 4.49
N LEU A 39 -6.79 1.95 4.07
CA LEU A 39 -5.88 3.03 4.42
C LEU A 39 -5.94 3.41 5.90
N LEU A 40 -7.13 3.51 6.49
CA LEU A 40 -7.31 3.85 7.90
C LEU A 40 -6.80 2.74 8.81
N SER A 41 -7.10 1.47 8.52
CA SER A 41 -6.61 0.36 9.35
C SER A 41 -5.09 0.27 9.30
N THR A 42 -4.48 0.42 8.12
CA THR A 42 -3.03 0.49 7.97
C THR A 42 -2.46 1.67 8.77
N PHE A 43 -3.07 2.86 8.67
CA PHE A 43 -2.60 4.05 9.37
C PHE A 43 -2.69 3.91 10.89
N ILE A 44 -3.77 3.34 11.41
CA ILE A 44 -3.93 3.04 12.84
C ILE A 44 -2.86 2.04 13.31
N MET A 45 -2.61 0.97 12.55
CA MET A 45 -1.55 0.00 12.89
C MET A 45 -0.16 0.64 12.86
N MET A 46 0.08 1.58 11.96
CA MET A 46 1.32 2.36 11.95
C MET A 46 1.43 3.24 13.20
N LEU A 47 0.39 3.99 13.57
CA LEU A 47 0.41 4.84 14.76
C LEU A 47 0.54 4.06 16.08
N ALA A 48 0.12 2.79 16.10
CA ALA A 48 0.31 1.93 17.26
C ALA A 48 1.79 1.56 17.52
N ASN A 49 2.64 1.64 16.50
CA ASN A 49 4.04 1.18 16.56
C ASN A 49 5.07 2.28 16.25
N TYR A 50 4.65 3.39 15.65
CA TYR A 50 5.50 4.48 15.21
C TYR A 50 4.87 5.82 15.60
N SER A 51 5.70 6.72 16.13
CA SER A 51 5.30 8.11 16.36
C SER A 51 5.11 8.87 15.05
N THR A 52 4.35 9.97 15.09
CA THR A 52 4.16 10.87 13.94
C THR A 52 5.47 11.45 13.42
N ALA A 53 6.45 11.65 14.31
CA ALA A 53 7.80 12.10 13.97
C ALA A 53 8.56 11.04 13.17
N GLU A 54 8.50 9.76 13.58
CA GLU A 54 9.15 8.66 12.86
C GLU A 54 8.54 8.44 11.48
N ILE A 55 7.21 8.50 11.36
CA ILE A 55 6.50 8.44 10.07
C ILE A 55 7.04 9.54 9.14
N LYS A 56 7.02 10.80 9.59
CA LYS A 56 7.49 11.93 8.79
C LYS A 56 8.97 11.78 8.40
N ASN A 57 9.80 11.33 9.34
CA ASN A 57 11.23 11.14 9.09
C ASN A 57 11.46 10.05 8.03
N ALA A 58 10.76 8.91 8.11
CA ALA A 58 10.90 7.82 7.15
C ALA A 58 10.58 8.26 5.71
N PHE A 59 9.50 9.02 5.52
CA PHE A 59 9.19 9.59 4.20
C PHE A 59 10.25 10.60 3.74
N THR A 60 10.72 11.46 4.64
CA THR A 60 11.76 12.45 4.33
C THR A 60 13.05 11.77 3.84
N LEU A 61 13.50 10.71 4.51
CA LEU A 61 14.69 9.92 4.13
C LEU A 61 14.61 9.35 2.71
N GLY A 62 13.42 8.95 2.27
CA GLY A 62 13.19 8.47 0.91
C GLY A 62 13.41 9.55 -0.16
N PHE A 63 13.09 10.80 0.18
CA PHE A 63 13.25 11.95 -0.70
C PHE A 63 14.62 12.63 -0.61
N SER A 64 15.34 12.49 0.50
CA SER A 64 16.68 13.08 0.68
C SER A 64 17.62 12.70 -0.47
N ARG A 65 18.41 13.68 -0.94
CA ARG A 65 19.46 13.45 -1.95
C ARG A 65 20.77 13.03 -1.31
N ASP A 66 21.00 13.49 -0.09
CA ASP A 66 22.17 13.13 0.70
C ASP A 66 22.11 11.67 1.12
N LEU A 67 23.28 11.12 1.45
CA LEU A 67 23.46 9.78 1.96
C LEU A 67 23.38 9.86 3.50
N PRO A 68 22.23 9.53 4.11
CA PRO A 68 22.07 9.63 5.56
C PRO A 68 22.84 8.52 6.26
N GLU A 69 23.05 8.69 7.57
CA GLU A 69 23.71 7.70 8.41
C GLU A 69 23.02 6.32 8.36
N PRO A 70 23.79 5.21 8.38
CA PRO A 70 23.24 3.85 8.30
C PRO A 70 22.12 3.53 9.32
N PRO A 71 22.18 3.97 10.60
CA PRO A 71 21.09 3.75 11.54
C PRO A 71 19.76 4.38 11.12
N ALA A 72 19.79 5.59 10.56
CA ALA A 72 18.59 6.27 10.08
C ALA A 72 17.97 5.55 8.86
N LEU A 73 18.83 5.07 7.96
CA LEU A 73 18.40 4.26 6.81
C LEU A 73 17.76 2.95 7.25
N LYS A 74 18.36 2.24 8.23
CA LYS A 74 17.80 1.01 8.81
C LYS A 74 16.42 1.25 9.43
N ALA A 75 16.25 2.34 10.19
CA ALA A 75 14.96 2.72 10.75
C ALA A 75 13.89 2.95 9.66
N GLY A 76 14.24 3.69 8.60
CA GLY A 76 13.33 3.90 7.47
C GLY A 76 12.98 2.62 6.71
N ILE A 77 13.92 1.69 6.54
CA ILE A 77 13.66 0.37 5.91
C ILE A 77 12.69 -0.44 6.76
N ILE A 78 12.89 -0.48 8.08
CA ILE A 78 12.00 -1.16 9.03
C ILE A 78 10.59 -0.58 8.94
N PHE A 79 10.48 0.75 8.91
CA PHE A 79 9.22 1.47 8.72
C PHE A 79 8.49 1.03 7.46
N PHE A 80 9.12 1.12 6.27
CA PHE A 80 8.44 0.79 5.01
C PHE A 80 8.14 -0.70 4.87
N LYS A 81 8.94 -1.58 5.49
CA LYS A 81 8.65 -3.01 5.58
C LYS A 81 7.41 -3.27 6.44
N ALA A 82 7.28 -2.58 7.57
CA ALA A 82 6.08 -2.65 8.41
C ALA A 82 4.85 -2.07 7.69
N PHE A 83 5.01 -0.91 7.03
CA PHE A 83 3.96 -0.27 6.26
C PHE A 83 3.41 -1.18 5.16
N GLN A 84 4.29 -1.83 4.39
CA GLN A 84 3.89 -2.84 3.41
C GLN A 84 3.13 -4.00 4.07
N LYS A 85 3.65 -4.52 5.18
CA LYS A 85 3.02 -5.64 5.89
C LYS A 85 1.61 -5.27 6.36
N TYR A 86 1.42 -4.08 6.91
CA TYR A 86 0.11 -3.64 7.38
C TYR A 86 -0.86 -3.37 6.23
N LEU A 87 -0.41 -2.81 5.10
CA LEU A 87 -1.25 -2.71 3.89
C LEU A 87 -1.80 -4.08 3.47
N ILE A 88 -0.93 -5.09 3.38
CA ILE A 88 -1.34 -6.45 2.98
C ILE A 88 -2.27 -7.08 4.02
N LEU A 89 -2.00 -6.90 5.32
CA LEU A 89 -2.89 -7.40 6.38
C LEU A 89 -4.26 -6.71 6.36
N SER A 90 -4.32 -5.40 6.15
CA SER A 90 -5.55 -4.64 5.98
C SER A 90 -6.37 -5.11 4.77
N GLY A 91 -5.70 -5.38 3.64
CA GLY A 91 -6.35 -5.96 2.46
C GLY A 91 -6.93 -7.34 2.73
N ALA A 92 -6.19 -8.20 3.42
CA ALA A 92 -6.66 -9.53 3.83
C ALA A 92 -7.85 -9.44 4.80
N MET A 93 -7.84 -8.50 5.75
CA MET A 93 -8.98 -8.25 6.62
C MET A 93 -10.22 -7.86 5.82
N GLY A 94 -10.10 -6.95 4.85
CA GLY A 94 -11.21 -6.60 3.96
C GLY A 94 -11.74 -7.77 3.14
N PHE A 95 -10.83 -8.62 2.65
CA PHE A 95 -11.20 -9.87 1.98
C PHE A 95 -12.11 -10.72 2.87
N PHE A 96 -11.69 -11.02 4.10
CA PHE A 96 -12.48 -11.83 5.01
C PHE A 96 -13.78 -11.16 5.44
N LEU A 97 -13.78 -9.85 5.71
CA LEU A 97 -15.01 -9.11 6.04
C LEU A 97 -16.03 -9.16 4.90
N GLY A 98 -15.58 -9.02 3.66
CA GLY A 98 -16.42 -9.17 2.48
C GLY A 98 -16.99 -10.58 2.35
N LEU A 99 -16.15 -11.62 2.52
CA LEU A 99 -16.61 -13.01 2.52
C LEU A 99 -17.66 -13.28 3.60
N ILE A 100 -17.43 -12.83 4.83
CA ILE A 100 -18.36 -13.00 5.96
C ILE A 100 -19.70 -12.30 5.66
N ALA A 101 -19.65 -11.08 5.12
CA ALA A 101 -20.86 -10.33 4.75
C ALA A 101 -21.68 -11.06 3.68
N MET A 102 -21.04 -11.70 2.70
CA MET A 102 -21.74 -12.50 1.69
C MET A 102 -22.40 -13.73 2.30
N LEU A 103 -21.69 -14.43 3.19
CA LEU A 103 -22.19 -15.65 3.85
C LEU A 103 -23.34 -15.36 4.82
N ALA A 104 -23.44 -14.14 5.34
CA ALA A 104 -24.49 -13.75 6.27
C ALA A 104 -25.88 -13.66 5.62
N LEU A 105 -25.99 -13.40 4.31
CA LEU A 105 -27.28 -13.34 3.61
C LEU A 105 -27.15 -13.81 2.14
N LEU A 106 -27.14 -15.13 1.94
CA LEU A 106 -26.95 -15.76 0.63
C LEU A 106 -28.14 -15.59 -0.33
N ASP A 107 -29.32 -15.27 0.18
CA ASP A 107 -30.53 -15.22 -0.63
C ASP A 107 -30.72 -13.87 -1.35
N ALA A 108 -29.83 -12.89 -1.11
CA ALA A 108 -29.89 -11.55 -1.67
C ALA A 108 -28.69 -11.27 -2.61
N PRO A 109 -28.87 -11.34 -3.95
CA PRO A 109 -27.79 -11.12 -4.93
C PRO A 109 -27.06 -9.78 -4.77
N GLU A 110 -27.75 -8.73 -4.36
CA GLU A 110 -27.17 -7.40 -4.10
C GLU A 110 -26.17 -7.40 -2.93
N ILE A 111 -26.43 -8.21 -1.90
CA ILE A 111 -25.54 -8.32 -0.74
C ILE A 111 -24.31 -9.13 -1.11
N ILE A 112 -24.50 -10.20 -1.88
CA ILE A 112 -23.39 -10.97 -2.45
C ILE A 112 -22.48 -10.06 -3.28
N GLY A 113 -23.05 -9.26 -4.19
CA GLY A 113 -22.30 -8.33 -5.03
C GLY A 113 -21.49 -7.32 -4.21
N ARG A 114 -22.11 -6.70 -3.19
CA ARG A 114 -21.43 -5.73 -2.31
C ARG A 114 -20.32 -6.37 -1.47
N GLY A 115 -20.57 -7.55 -0.90
CA GLY A 115 -19.56 -8.27 -0.11
C GLY A 115 -18.37 -8.74 -0.98
N MET A 116 -18.63 -9.17 -2.21
CA MET A 116 -17.58 -9.53 -3.16
C MET A 116 -16.73 -8.32 -3.55
N ALA A 117 -17.38 -7.17 -3.83
CA ALA A 117 -16.68 -5.93 -4.14
C ALA A 117 -15.76 -5.50 -2.97
N LEU A 118 -16.27 -5.52 -1.74
CA LEU A 118 -15.47 -5.24 -0.55
C LEU A 118 -14.25 -6.16 -0.46
N ALA A 119 -14.44 -7.46 -0.70
CA ALA A 119 -13.37 -8.43 -0.60
C ALA A 119 -12.26 -8.20 -1.63
N LEU A 120 -12.64 -8.07 -2.91
CA LEU A 120 -11.70 -7.96 -4.02
C LEU A 120 -11.01 -6.58 -4.07
N LEU A 121 -11.77 -5.51 -3.87
CA LEU A 121 -11.23 -4.14 -3.92
C LEU A 121 -10.27 -3.88 -2.76
N SER A 122 -10.53 -4.43 -1.57
CA SER A 122 -9.60 -4.32 -0.44
C SER A 122 -8.23 -4.92 -0.75
N VAL A 123 -8.19 -6.10 -1.38
CA VAL A 123 -6.93 -6.74 -1.79
C VAL A 123 -6.27 -5.93 -2.90
N LEU A 124 -7.04 -5.48 -3.89
CA LEU A 124 -6.54 -4.66 -4.99
C LEU A 124 -5.86 -3.38 -4.47
N TYR A 125 -6.52 -2.64 -3.58
CA TYR A 125 -5.98 -1.42 -3.01
C TYR A 125 -4.73 -1.68 -2.17
N ALA A 126 -4.74 -2.71 -1.32
CA ALA A 126 -3.58 -3.08 -0.52
C ALA A 126 -2.34 -3.39 -1.37
N VAL A 127 -2.51 -4.19 -2.43
CA VAL A 127 -1.43 -4.52 -3.36
C VAL A 127 -0.97 -3.30 -4.14
N PHE A 128 -1.91 -2.49 -4.63
CA PHE A 128 -1.61 -1.27 -5.39
C PHE A 128 -0.76 -0.29 -4.56
N PHE A 129 -1.19 0.06 -3.35
CA PHE A 129 -0.42 0.98 -2.49
C PHE A 129 0.91 0.37 -2.03
N SER A 130 0.97 -0.94 -1.84
CA SER A 130 2.23 -1.62 -1.54
C SER A 130 3.23 -1.46 -2.69
N ALA A 131 2.79 -1.65 -3.93
CA ALA A 131 3.63 -1.55 -5.12
C ALA A 131 4.02 -0.10 -5.46
N VAL A 132 3.11 0.86 -5.25
CA VAL A 132 3.31 2.27 -5.62
C VAL A 132 4.09 3.06 -4.56
N ILE A 133 3.94 2.71 -3.28
CA ILE A 133 4.51 3.48 -2.17
C ILE A 133 5.50 2.63 -1.36
N ALA A 134 5.05 1.55 -0.73
CA ALA A 134 5.87 0.88 0.28
C ALA A 134 7.15 0.25 -0.32
N VAL A 135 7.02 -0.46 -1.44
CA VAL A 135 8.14 -1.15 -2.09
C VAL A 135 9.18 -0.18 -2.66
N PRO A 136 8.82 0.85 -3.46
CA PRO A 136 9.80 1.78 -4.04
C PRO A 136 10.61 2.52 -2.97
N PHE A 137 9.97 2.94 -1.89
CA PHE A 137 10.66 3.62 -0.79
C PHE A 137 11.60 2.67 -0.04
N ARG A 138 11.11 1.48 0.32
CA ARG A 138 11.93 0.46 0.99
C ARG A 138 13.17 0.11 0.17
N THR A 139 12.99 -0.28 -1.10
CA THR A 139 14.12 -0.65 -1.97
C THR A 139 15.05 0.54 -2.22
N GLY A 140 14.51 1.76 -2.29
CA GLY A 140 15.31 2.97 -2.39
C GLY A 140 16.23 3.17 -1.19
N LEU A 141 15.73 2.94 0.03
CA LEU A 141 16.52 3.03 1.26
C LEU A 141 17.51 1.87 1.40
N GLU A 142 17.13 0.64 1.03
CA GLU A 142 18.03 -0.53 1.01
C GLU A 142 19.25 -0.27 0.10
N LYS A 143 19.03 0.33 -1.08
CA LYS A 143 20.14 0.72 -1.97
C LYS A 143 21.05 1.79 -1.38
N LYS A 144 20.48 2.83 -0.76
CA LYS A 144 21.28 3.86 -0.07
C LYS A 144 22.08 3.27 1.08
N LEU A 145 21.50 2.33 1.82
CA LEU A 145 22.19 1.67 2.93
C LEU A 145 23.41 0.89 2.42
N ALA A 146 23.23 0.10 1.36
CA ALA A 146 24.34 -0.59 0.72
C ALA A 146 25.41 0.39 0.20
N GLU A 147 25.02 1.54 -0.37
CA GLU A 147 25.97 2.58 -0.79
C GLU A 147 26.73 3.22 0.39
N ALA A 148 26.12 3.30 1.58
CA ALA A 148 26.73 3.85 2.79
C ALA A 148 27.66 2.85 3.50
N GLU A 149 27.33 1.56 3.52
CA GLU A 149 28.14 0.51 4.15
C GLU A 149 29.40 0.16 3.33
N ASN A 150 29.44 0.54 2.03
CA ASN A 150 30.59 0.32 1.14
C ASN A 150 31.54 1.53 1.03
N LYS A 151 31.31 2.60 1.79
CA LYS A 151 32.18 3.78 1.88
C LYS A 151 32.96 3.76 3.19
#